data_AF-A0A2N8NAF0-F1
#
_entry.id   AF-A0A2N8NAF0-F1
#
_cell.length_a   1.000
_cell.length_b   1.000
_cell.length_c   1.000
_cell.angle_alpha   90.00
_cell.angle_beta   90.00
_cell.angle_gamma   90.00
#
_symmetry.space_group_name_H-M   'P 1'
#
loop_
_entity.id
_entity.type
_entity.pdbx_description
1 polymer ?
#
loop_
_entity_poly.entity_id
_entity_poly.type
_entity_poly.pdbx_seq_one_letter_code
_entity_poly.pdbx_strand_id
1 'polypeptide(L)'
;MKTKTFPLILALLLGLTLTTAAHAQDDAQSWGTHVLRVATPPGKRPTIADFARTFLTQHPDPLNNAILSKLDGRDPQLGKCELQYILDAPNGYLKYSFHDNRCNQTDYPAIEMCYWRTNSGRCLIAVNGNNYMGNINLIFYDYNPATGRMTPLPEPPFKDFHDDIREFIVQLPRKGKDIHMEGWSDEGGPSPLTLRWDGLGGFTLIDAAERYRQPAAGTCKNCQFPATFKTRFGKSDIYPDFFKSIGKSDEPIPLYNGPGGSAIRQIRPKNTRYDITVEKVQTGRAYINYAAMSEDPSLEPSYDHAWVDCSSLYVLLHSKHETVAMPLFAEPTRTSRPIQTIKNEYVDTSRIRPFPWQLLEVREGWLKVRHPHTNVTGWIESRFATSDFVQ
;
A
#
# COMPACT_ATOMS: atom_id res chain seq x y z
N MET A 1 -27.61 -32.56 -57.84
CA MET A 1 -27.36 -31.10 -57.73
C MET A 1 -26.18 -30.92 -56.77
N LYS A 2 -24.91 -31.00 -57.16
CA LYS A 2 -24.06 -30.04 -57.90
C LYS A 2 -24.06 -28.59 -57.37
N THR A 3 -23.15 -28.36 -56.42
CA THR A 3 -22.11 -27.29 -56.32
C THR A 3 -22.45 -25.83 -56.59
N LYS A 4 -22.00 -24.94 -55.67
CA LYS A 4 -21.30 -23.63 -55.85
C LYS A 4 -21.35 -22.82 -54.53
N THR A 5 -20.37 -22.12 -53.97
CA THR A 5 -18.91 -21.93 -54.13
C THR A 5 -18.45 -21.02 -52.94
N PHE A 6 -17.25 -21.26 -52.41
CA PHE A 6 -16.38 -20.49 -51.48
C PHE A 6 -16.07 -19.01 -51.88
N PRO A 7 -15.16 -18.20 -51.24
CA PRO A 7 -14.56 -18.10 -49.87
C PRO A 7 -14.50 -16.60 -49.35
N LEU A 8 -13.58 -16.27 -48.40
CA LEU A 8 -13.13 -14.94 -47.87
C LEU A 8 -13.96 -14.40 -46.68
N ILE A 9 -13.41 -14.18 -45.47
CA ILE A 9 -12.51 -13.11 -45.01
C ILE A 9 -11.92 -13.57 -43.65
N LEU A 10 -10.61 -13.82 -43.54
CA LEU A 10 -9.56 -12.92 -43.02
C LEU A 10 -9.46 -12.88 -41.48
N ALA A 11 -8.24 -13.13 -41.03
CA ALA A 11 -7.75 -13.10 -39.66
C ALA A 11 -8.28 -11.93 -38.80
N LEU A 12 -8.68 -12.24 -37.56
CA LEU A 12 -8.64 -11.28 -36.45
C LEU A 12 -8.14 -11.97 -35.17
N LEU A 13 -6.88 -12.39 -35.23
CA LEU A 13 -5.97 -12.46 -34.09
C LEU A 13 -5.41 -11.04 -33.94
N LEU A 14 -5.97 -10.20 -33.07
CA LEU A 14 -5.34 -8.96 -32.58
C LEU A 14 -6.19 -8.34 -31.47
N GLY A 15 -5.61 -8.24 -30.28
CA GLY A 15 -5.91 -7.13 -29.36
C GLY A 15 -6.95 -7.36 -28.27
N LEU A 16 -6.84 -8.45 -27.49
CA LEU A 16 -7.20 -8.33 -26.07
C LEU A 16 -6.08 -7.54 -25.39
N THR A 17 -6.11 -6.22 -25.59
CA THR A 17 -5.35 -5.29 -24.78
C THR A 17 -5.83 -5.49 -23.35
N LEU A 18 -4.94 -6.03 -22.52
CA LEU A 18 -4.95 -5.82 -21.09
C LEU A 18 -5.07 -4.31 -20.88
N THR A 19 -6.29 -3.84 -20.63
CA THR A 19 -6.51 -2.53 -20.06
C THR A 19 -5.78 -2.57 -18.73
N THR A 20 -4.62 -1.92 -18.68
CA THR A 20 -4.00 -1.52 -17.42
C THR A 20 -5.10 -0.92 -16.58
N ALA A 21 -5.29 -1.49 -15.38
CA ALA A 21 -6.39 -1.20 -14.51
C ALA A 21 -6.48 0.31 -14.24
N ALA A 22 -7.34 1.00 -14.98
CA ALA A 22 -7.91 2.26 -14.55
C ALA A 22 -8.84 1.90 -13.39
N HIS A 23 -8.27 1.82 -12.19
CA HIS A 23 -9.06 1.66 -10.98
C HIS A 23 -9.85 2.95 -10.76
N ALA A 24 -11.17 2.78 -10.91
CA ALA A 24 -12.27 3.65 -10.53
C ALA A 24 -11.90 4.81 -9.60
N GLN A 25 -11.87 5.99 -10.23
CA GLN A 25 -11.89 7.30 -9.62
C GLN A 25 -13.37 7.69 -9.48
N ASP A 26 -13.93 7.52 -8.29
CA ASP A 26 -15.18 8.21 -7.92
C ASP A 26 -14.79 9.45 -7.10
N ASP A 27 -15.02 10.62 -7.72
CA ASP A 27 -15.13 11.99 -7.16
C ASP A 27 -14.02 12.57 -6.27
N ALA A 28 -12.82 11.98 -6.22
CA ALA A 28 -11.65 12.63 -5.63
C ALA A 28 -11.03 13.67 -6.59
N GLN A 29 -11.03 14.95 -6.17
CA GLN A 29 -10.41 16.13 -6.81
C GLN A 29 -9.37 15.81 -7.90
N SER A 30 -9.67 16.19 -9.15
CA SER A 30 -8.87 15.92 -10.37
C SER A 30 -7.58 16.74 -10.47
N TRP A 31 -6.74 16.71 -9.43
CA TRP A 31 -5.44 17.39 -9.44
C TRP A 31 -4.57 16.87 -10.60
N GLY A 32 -3.73 17.74 -11.16
CA GLY A 32 -2.76 17.29 -12.16
C GLY A 32 -3.35 17.00 -13.55
N THR A 33 -4.56 17.44 -13.86
CA THR A 33 -5.21 17.14 -15.15
C THR A 33 -5.19 18.30 -16.15
N HIS A 34 -4.97 19.53 -15.68
CA HIS A 34 -5.10 20.75 -16.50
C HIS A 34 -3.79 21.53 -16.60
N VAL A 35 -3.54 22.14 -17.77
CA VAL A 35 -2.46 23.11 -17.98
C VAL A 35 -2.82 24.44 -17.32
N LEU A 36 -1.93 24.95 -16.47
CA LEU A 36 -2.19 26.16 -15.68
C LEU A 36 -1.27 27.30 -16.10
N ARG A 37 -1.82 28.52 -16.24
CA ARG A 37 -1.03 29.71 -16.57
C ARG A 37 -0.60 30.41 -15.29
N VAL A 38 0.72 30.59 -15.13
CA VAL A 38 1.29 31.25 -13.97
C VAL A 38 1.30 32.75 -14.21
N ALA A 39 0.65 33.50 -13.32
CA ALA A 39 0.72 34.95 -13.31
C ALA A 39 2.02 35.38 -12.58
N THR A 40 2.96 35.95 -13.31
CA THR A 40 4.20 36.50 -12.74
C THR A 40 4.39 37.96 -13.12
N PRO A 41 4.87 38.81 -12.19
CA PRO A 41 5.25 40.19 -12.52
C PRO A 41 6.29 40.22 -13.65
N PRO A 42 6.22 41.20 -14.58
CA PRO A 42 7.20 41.34 -15.64
C PRO A 42 8.63 41.41 -15.09
N GLY A 43 9.55 40.68 -15.73
CA GLY A 43 10.97 40.67 -15.35
C GLY A 43 11.32 39.90 -14.07
N LYS A 44 10.35 39.28 -13.38
CA LYS A 44 10.60 38.44 -12.21
C LYS A 44 10.38 36.96 -12.54
N ARG A 45 11.21 36.10 -11.94
CA ARG A 45 11.02 34.65 -12.00
C ARG A 45 9.91 34.25 -11.02
N PRO A 46 9.05 33.27 -11.37
CA PRO A 46 8.08 32.75 -10.43
C PRO A 46 8.75 32.12 -9.21
N THR A 47 8.06 32.29 -8.08
CA THR A 47 8.36 31.73 -6.76
C THR A 47 7.34 30.64 -6.40
N ILE A 48 7.55 29.95 -5.28
CA ILE A 48 6.58 28.96 -4.79
C ILE A 48 5.20 29.57 -4.55
N ALA A 49 5.11 30.84 -4.15
CA ALA A 49 3.84 31.54 -3.96
C ALA A 49 3.07 31.72 -5.29
N ASP A 50 3.76 31.97 -6.40
CA ASP A 50 3.13 32.16 -7.71
C ASP A 50 2.59 30.84 -8.26
N PHE A 51 3.36 29.76 -8.10
CA PHE A 51 2.92 28.41 -8.43
C PHE A 51 1.76 27.95 -7.54
N ALA A 52 1.84 28.21 -6.23
CA ALA A 52 0.77 27.90 -5.29
C ALA A 52 -0.52 28.65 -5.65
N ARG A 53 -0.49 29.99 -5.82
CA ARG A 53 -1.69 30.74 -6.24
C ARG A 53 -2.34 30.14 -7.49
N THR A 54 -1.52 29.83 -8.49
CA THR A 54 -1.97 29.23 -9.75
C THR A 54 -2.68 27.89 -9.54
N PHE A 55 -2.09 26.99 -8.74
CA PHE A 55 -2.67 25.69 -8.43
C PHE A 55 -3.95 25.81 -7.59
N LEU A 56 -3.92 26.59 -6.52
CA LEU A 56 -5.02 26.70 -5.56
C LEU A 56 -6.25 27.38 -6.13
N THR A 57 -6.09 28.34 -7.04
CA THR A 57 -7.23 28.96 -7.75
C THR A 57 -8.03 27.94 -8.57
N GLN A 58 -7.40 26.86 -9.02
CA GLN A 58 -8.06 25.81 -9.81
C GLN A 58 -8.71 24.74 -8.94
N HIS A 59 -8.38 24.71 -7.64
CA HIS A 59 -8.86 23.70 -6.70
C HIS A 59 -9.49 24.38 -5.48
N PRO A 60 -10.60 25.12 -5.67
CA PRO A 60 -11.22 25.87 -4.60
C PRO A 60 -11.83 24.94 -3.55
N ASP A 61 -11.32 25.05 -2.32
CA ASP A 61 -11.91 24.47 -1.12
C ASP A 61 -11.60 25.39 0.08
N PRO A 62 -12.23 25.19 1.25
CA PRO A 62 -12.01 26.05 2.42
C PRO A 62 -10.54 26.19 2.82
N LEU A 63 -9.74 25.12 2.74
CA LEU A 63 -8.32 25.16 3.09
C LEU A 63 -7.53 25.94 2.04
N ASN A 64 -7.69 25.63 0.76
CA ASN A 64 -6.99 26.29 -0.35
C ASN A 64 -7.36 27.78 -0.45
N ASN A 65 -8.61 28.14 -0.20
CA ASN A 65 -9.07 29.54 -0.16
C ASN A 65 -8.46 30.33 1.01
N ALA A 66 -8.27 29.68 2.17
CA ALA A 66 -7.56 30.30 3.29
C ALA A 66 -6.10 30.57 2.93
N ILE A 67 -5.44 29.65 2.22
CA ILE A 67 -4.05 29.85 1.77
C ILE A 67 -3.95 30.93 0.71
N LEU A 68 -4.86 30.97 -0.27
CA LEU A 68 -4.91 32.07 -1.23
C LEU A 68 -5.01 33.42 -0.52
N SER A 69 -5.87 33.54 0.50
CA SER A 69 -5.99 34.77 1.29
C SER A 69 -4.67 35.15 1.97
N LYS A 70 -3.98 34.18 2.60
CA LYS A 70 -2.66 34.42 3.22
C LYS A 70 -1.60 34.82 2.20
N LEU A 71 -1.56 34.18 1.03
CA LEU A 71 -0.63 34.53 -0.05
C LEU A 71 -0.91 35.94 -0.57
N ASP A 72 -2.14 36.42 -0.52
CA ASP A 72 -2.53 37.78 -0.92
C ASP A 72 -2.35 38.82 0.20
N GLY A 73 -1.79 38.44 1.35
CA GLY A 73 -1.60 39.34 2.49
C GLY A 73 -2.90 39.68 3.23
N ARG A 74 -3.94 38.87 3.08
CA ARG A 74 -5.23 39.00 3.76
C ARG A 74 -5.36 37.97 4.88
N ASP A 75 -6.17 38.30 5.87
CA ASP A 75 -6.51 37.33 6.91
C ASP A 75 -7.60 36.36 6.42
N PRO A 76 -7.36 35.04 6.50
CA PRO A 76 -8.32 34.05 6.08
C PRO A 76 -9.51 33.99 7.05
N GLN A 77 -10.69 33.79 6.50
CA GLN A 77 -11.91 33.58 7.28
C GLN A 77 -12.03 32.10 7.65
N LEU A 78 -11.50 31.72 8.82
CA LEU A 78 -11.34 30.32 9.23
C LEU A 78 -12.48 29.77 10.11
N GLY A 79 -13.40 30.62 10.56
CA GLY A 79 -14.44 30.22 11.52
C GLY A 79 -13.81 29.70 12.82
N LYS A 80 -14.11 28.44 13.18
CA LYS A 80 -13.55 27.76 14.37
C LYS A 80 -12.24 27.03 14.11
N CYS A 81 -11.76 26.99 12.87
CA CYS A 81 -10.60 26.21 12.50
C CYS A 81 -9.32 27.00 12.70
N GLU A 82 -8.25 26.29 13.06
CA GLU A 82 -6.91 26.85 13.15
C GLU A 82 -6.08 26.38 11.96
N LEU A 83 -5.37 27.30 11.32
CA LEU A 83 -4.56 27.03 10.13
C LEU A 83 -3.10 26.83 10.54
N GLN A 84 -2.52 25.70 10.14
CA GLN A 84 -1.07 25.49 10.15
C GLN A 84 -0.50 25.87 8.78
N TYR A 85 0.50 26.74 8.76
CA TYR A 85 1.05 27.31 7.52
C TYR A 85 2.54 27.60 7.63
N ILE A 86 3.31 27.15 6.64
CA ILE A 86 4.74 27.40 6.51
C ILE A 86 5.01 27.84 5.07
N LEU A 87 5.51 29.06 4.88
CA LEU A 87 6.05 29.54 3.61
C LEU A 87 7.55 29.79 3.76
N ASP A 88 8.35 28.97 3.10
CA ASP A 88 9.81 29.11 3.02
C ASP A 88 10.18 29.48 1.59
N ALA A 89 9.93 30.76 1.24
CA ALA A 89 10.13 31.27 -0.10
C ALA A 89 11.58 31.11 -0.62
N PRO A 90 12.65 31.33 0.18
CA PRO A 90 14.03 31.11 -0.27
C PRO A 90 14.31 29.67 -0.72
N ASN A 91 13.73 28.69 -0.02
CA ASN A 91 13.88 27.28 -0.38
C ASN A 91 12.81 26.79 -1.36
N GLY A 92 11.85 27.64 -1.71
CA GLY A 92 10.79 27.32 -2.66
C GLY A 92 9.80 26.29 -2.12
N TYR A 93 9.50 26.34 -0.82
CA TYR A 93 8.66 25.37 -0.13
C TYR A 93 7.43 26.03 0.51
N LEU A 94 6.31 25.33 0.47
CA LEU A 94 5.05 25.69 1.12
C LEU A 94 4.44 24.43 1.75
N LYS A 95 4.00 24.52 2.99
CA LYS A 95 3.20 23.48 3.65
C LYS A 95 2.02 24.11 4.38
N TYR A 96 0.87 23.46 4.32
CA TYR A 96 -0.30 23.91 5.05
C TYR A 96 -1.31 22.79 5.32
N SER A 97 -2.08 22.97 6.40
CA SER A 97 -3.19 22.12 6.79
C SER A 97 -4.08 22.88 7.77
N PHE A 98 -5.25 22.34 8.11
CA PHE A 98 -5.87 22.69 9.39
C PHE A 98 -5.14 21.98 10.54
N HIS A 99 -5.17 22.57 11.73
CA HIS A 99 -4.65 21.95 12.95
C HIS A 99 -5.46 20.71 13.33
N ASP A 100 -6.79 20.84 13.26
CA ASP A 100 -7.73 19.72 13.32
C ASP A 100 -8.16 19.36 11.90
N ASN A 101 -7.87 18.13 11.48
CA ASN A 101 -8.17 17.66 10.15
C ASN A 101 -9.69 17.55 9.89
N ARG A 102 -10.53 17.47 10.93
CA ARG A 102 -12.00 17.42 10.84
C ARG A 102 -12.66 18.80 10.85
N CYS A 103 -11.89 19.86 10.61
CA CYS A 103 -12.42 21.21 10.41
C CYS A 103 -13.62 21.17 9.44
N ASN A 104 -14.80 21.61 9.89
CA ASN A 104 -16.06 21.57 9.13
C ASN A 104 -16.53 20.16 8.72
N GLN A 105 -16.33 19.14 9.58
CA GLN A 105 -16.80 17.75 9.39
C GLN A 105 -16.26 17.07 8.11
N THR A 106 -15.18 17.61 7.54
CA THR A 106 -14.50 17.07 6.36
C THR A 106 -13.04 16.84 6.72
N ASP A 107 -12.49 15.67 6.40
CA ASP A 107 -11.07 15.38 6.61
C ASP A 107 -10.22 16.10 5.54
N TYR A 108 -9.54 17.18 5.92
CA TYR A 108 -8.63 17.89 5.02
C TYR A 108 -7.21 17.31 5.07
N PRO A 109 -6.55 17.14 3.91
CA PRO A 109 -5.15 16.74 3.88
C PRO A 109 -4.21 17.85 4.38
N ALA A 110 -3.03 17.44 4.80
CA ALA A 110 -1.86 18.29 4.80
C ALA A 110 -1.28 18.37 3.40
N ILE A 111 -1.17 19.59 2.86
CA ILE A 111 -0.63 19.86 1.54
C ILE A 111 0.80 20.38 1.65
N GLU A 112 1.67 19.85 0.80
CA GLU A 112 3.02 20.35 0.59
C GLU A 112 3.23 20.70 -0.88
N MET A 113 3.97 21.77 -1.14
CA MET A 113 4.40 22.15 -2.48
C MET A 113 5.87 22.54 -2.45
N CYS A 114 6.61 22.10 -3.47
CA CYS A 114 7.96 22.58 -3.69
C CYS A 114 8.32 22.57 -5.18
N TYR A 115 9.49 23.10 -5.54
CA TYR A 115 9.96 23.01 -6.91
C TYR A 115 11.49 22.86 -7.04
N TRP A 116 11.89 22.21 -8.12
CA TRP A 116 13.27 22.05 -8.57
C TRP A 116 13.49 22.88 -9.83
N ARG A 117 14.61 23.60 -9.90
CA ARG A 117 15.02 24.28 -11.13
C ARG A 117 15.93 23.35 -11.91
N THR A 118 15.69 23.23 -13.20
CA THR A 118 16.59 22.55 -14.13
C THR A 118 17.58 23.56 -14.72
N ASN A 119 18.66 23.06 -15.33
CA ASN A 119 19.65 23.90 -16.01
C ASN A 119 19.05 24.69 -17.20
N SER A 120 17.92 24.23 -17.74
CA SER A 120 17.19 24.91 -18.82
C SER A 120 16.35 26.11 -18.33
N GLY A 121 16.33 26.39 -17.02
CA GLY A 121 15.49 27.43 -16.42
C GLY A 121 14.02 27.03 -16.24
N ARG A 122 13.62 25.84 -16.72
CA ARG A 122 12.34 25.22 -16.38
C ARG A 122 12.29 24.83 -14.91
N CYS A 123 11.08 24.72 -14.36
CA CYS A 123 10.88 24.19 -13.01
C CYS A 123 10.05 22.91 -13.06
N LEU A 124 10.46 21.90 -12.30
CA LEU A 124 9.59 20.81 -11.89
C LEU A 124 8.91 21.22 -10.59
N ILE A 125 7.59 21.25 -10.53
CA ILE A 125 6.81 21.59 -9.34
C ILE A 125 6.12 20.32 -8.86
N ALA A 126 6.25 20.01 -7.57
CA ALA A 126 5.46 18.96 -6.93
C ALA A 126 4.36 19.58 -6.07
N VAL A 127 3.18 18.96 -6.11
CA VAL A 127 2.12 19.16 -5.11
C VAL A 127 1.82 17.80 -4.50
N ASN A 128 1.81 17.75 -3.18
CA ASN A 128 1.62 16.53 -2.41
C ASN A 128 0.50 16.73 -1.40
N GLY A 129 -0.40 15.77 -1.27
CA GLY A 129 -1.41 15.74 -0.22
C GLY A 129 -1.30 14.46 0.60
N ASN A 130 -1.15 14.58 1.92
CA ASN A 130 -1.20 13.45 2.84
C ASN A 130 -2.41 13.59 3.77
N ASN A 131 -2.99 12.48 4.17
CA ASN A 131 -3.91 12.40 5.32
C ASN A 131 -3.41 11.35 6.32
N TYR A 132 -4.22 11.05 7.33
CA TYR A 132 -3.91 10.02 8.32
C TYR A 132 -3.85 8.60 7.72
N MET A 133 -4.37 8.38 6.51
CA MET A 133 -4.38 7.10 5.81
C MET A 133 -3.26 6.95 4.77
N GLY A 134 -2.35 7.93 4.65
CA GLY A 134 -1.26 7.90 3.68
C GLY A 134 -1.27 9.06 2.68
N ASN A 135 -0.68 8.83 1.52
CA ASN A 135 -0.69 9.77 0.42
C ASN A 135 -2.05 9.74 -0.28
N ILE A 136 -2.64 10.91 -0.48
CA ILE A 136 -3.82 11.07 -1.33
C ILE A 136 -3.36 11.19 -2.77
N ASN A 137 -2.39 12.08 -3.01
CA ASN A 137 -1.88 12.40 -4.34
C ASN A 137 -0.45 12.95 -4.24
N LEU A 138 0.37 12.58 -5.23
CA LEU A 138 1.66 13.20 -5.54
C LEU A 138 1.67 13.53 -7.03
N ILE A 139 1.55 14.81 -7.37
CA ILE A 139 1.49 15.26 -8.76
C ILE A 139 2.69 16.13 -9.09
N PHE A 140 3.08 16.10 -10.36
CA PHE A 140 4.19 16.90 -10.87
C PHE A 140 3.74 17.75 -12.05
N TYR A 141 4.21 18.98 -12.08
CA TYR A 141 4.04 19.91 -13.19
C TYR A 141 5.40 20.34 -13.71
N ASP A 142 5.51 20.46 -15.03
CA ASP A 142 6.63 21.09 -15.71
C ASP A 142 6.26 22.52 -16.09
N TYR A 143 6.95 23.48 -15.48
CA TYR A 143 6.81 24.90 -15.80
C TYR A 143 7.81 25.33 -16.85
N ASN A 144 7.26 25.84 -17.96
CA ASN A 144 8.03 26.43 -19.03
C ASN A 144 8.04 27.97 -18.94
N PRO A 145 9.20 28.61 -18.67
CA PRO A 145 9.28 30.07 -18.58
C PRO A 145 8.98 30.77 -19.91
N ALA A 146 9.17 30.11 -21.06
CA ALA A 146 8.89 30.70 -22.37
C ALA A 146 7.38 30.86 -22.63
N THR A 147 6.56 29.95 -22.08
CA THR A 147 5.10 30.01 -22.24
C THR A 147 4.39 30.52 -21.00
N GLY A 148 5.08 30.57 -19.85
CA GLY A 148 4.49 30.90 -18.56
C GLY A 148 3.46 29.87 -18.07
N ARG A 149 3.59 28.60 -18.48
CA ARG A 149 2.60 27.55 -18.19
C ARG A 149 3.21 26.41 -17.38
N MET A 150 2.46 25.94 -16.38
CA MET A 150 2.63 24.67 -15.69
C MET A 150 1.83 23.59 -16.42
N THR A 151 2.51 22.61 -16.98
CA THR A 151 1.89 21.48 -17.70
C THR A 151 2.00 20.24 -16.82
N PRO A 152 0.91 19.54 -16.50
CA PRO A 152 1.00 18.33 -15.67
C PRO A 152 1.81 17.26 -16.40
N LEU A 153 2.63 16.52 -15.65
CA LEU A 153 3.30 15.35 -16.16
C LEU A 153 2.33 14.17 -16.19
N PRO A 154 2.23 13.44 -17.31
CA PRO A 154 1.32 12.30 -17.43
C PRO A 154 1.73 11.12 -16.55
N GLU A 155 3.02 11.02 -16.24
CA GLU A 155 3.59 10.02 -15.34
C GLU A 155 4.54 10.72 -14.35
N PRO A 156 4.71 10.18 -13.13
CA PRO A 156 5.69 10.70 -12.19
C PRO A 156 7.11 10.69 -12.81
N PRO A 157 7.97 11.67 -12.49
CA PRO A 157 9.30 11.80 -13.07
C PRO A 157 10.32 10.88 -12.39
N PHE A 158 9.95 9.63 -12.14
CA PHE A 158 10.80 8.59 -11.59
C PHE A 158 10.39 7.24 -12.17
N LYS A 159 11.34 6.30 -12.21
CA LYS A 159 11.16 4.96 -12.77
C LYS A 159 11.47 3.90 -11.72
N ASP A 160 11.16 2.65 -12.06
CA ASP A 160 11.44 1.47 -11.24
C ASP A 160 10.83 1.58 -9.84
N PHE A 161 9.69 2.28 -9.72
CA PHE A 161 8.90 2.38 -8.49
C PHE A 161 7.74 1.39 -8.59
N HIS A 162 7.80 0.33 -7.79
CA HIS A 162 6.83 -0.76 -7.82
C HIS A 162 5.94 -0.82 -6.58
N ASP A 163 6.10 0.14 -5.66
CA ASP A 163 5.20 0.31 -4.53
C ASP A 163 3.95 1.12 -4.91
N ASP A 164 2.90 1.04 -4.09
CA ASP A 164 1.76 1.95 -4.21
C ASP A 164 2.07 3.21 -3.39
N ILE A 165 2.08 4.37 -4.04
CA ILE A 165 2.44 5.65 -3.39
C ILE A 165 1.52 5.99 -2.21
N ARG A 166 0.28 5.48 -2.23
CA ARG A 166 -0.72 5.68 -1.16
C ARG A 166 -0.31 5.02 0.16
N GLU A 167 0.60 4.06 0.11
CA GLU A 167 1.17 3.39 1.29
C GLU A 167 2.16 4.27 2.07
N PHE A 168 2.52 5.44 1.54
CA PHE A 168 3.53 6.31 2.14
C PHE A 168 2.95 7.64 2.58
N ILE A 169 3.53 8.20 3.64
CA ILE A 169 3.52 9.63 3.92
C ILE A 169 4.69 10.25 3.15
N VAL A 170 4.36 10.97 2.08
CA VAL A 170 5.35 11.62 1.21
C VAL A 170 5.74 12.97 1.79
N GLN A 171 7.04 13.22 1.94
CA GLN A 171 7.59 14.47 2.45
C GLN A 171 8.35 15.19 1.35
N LEU A 172 7.87 16.36 0.94
CA LEU A 172 8.57 17.18 -0.04
C LEU A 172 9.73 17.93 0.63
N PRO A 173 10.87 18.12 -0.05
CA PRO A 173 12.04 18.73 0.57
C PRO A 173 11.81 20.22 0.86
N ARG A 174 11.75 20.58 2.14
CA ARG A 174 11.96 21.96 2.58
C ARG A 174 13.44 22.36 2.49
N LYS A 175 14.35 21.43 2.79
CA LYS A 175 15.80 21.56 2.64
C LYS A 175 16.31 20.40 1.80
N GLY A 176 17.40 20.61 1.05
CA GLY A 176 17.88 19.60 0.10
C GLY A 176 16.99 19.49 -1.13
N LYS A 177 17.04 18.34 -1.81
CA LYS A 177 16.31 18.09 -3.07
C LYS A 177 15.65 16.72 -3.14
N ASP A 178 15.90 15.84 -2.17
CA ASP A 178 15.39 14.48 -2.20
C ASP A 178 13.97 14.43 -1.60
N ILE A 179 13.11 13.58 -2.13
CA ILE A 179 11.77 13.32 -1.58
C ILE A 179 11.89 12.11 -0.67
N HIS A 180 11.46 12.27 0.58
CA HIS A 180 11.43 11.18 1.55
C HIS A 180 10.02 10.60 1.63
N MET A 181 9.93 9.27 1.74
CA MET A 181 8.66 8.57 1.83
C MET A 181 8.75 7.61 3.01
N GLU A 182 7.90 7.83 4.00
CA GLU A 182 7.81 6.98 5.18
C GLU A 182 6.56 6.12 5.06
N GLY A 183 6.63 4.84 5.42
CA GLY A 183 5.42 4.04 5.58
C GLY A 183 4.54 4.62 6.69
N TRP A 184 3.29 4.17 6.78
CA TRP A 184 2.42 4.55 7.89
C TRP A 184 3.07 4.27 9.25
N SER A 185 2.67 5.03 10.25
CA SER A 185 3.23 4.95 11.61
C SER A 185 2.84 3.67 12.36
N ASP A 186 1.93 2.85 11.83
CA ASP A 186 1.61 1.55 12.40
C ASP A 186 2.52 0.47 11.80
N GLU A 187 2.67 -0.66 12.50
CA GLU A 187 3.64 -1.72 12.16
C GLU A 187 3.42 -2.40 10.79
N GLY A 188 2.44 -1.97 9.99
CA GLY A 188 2.12 -2.51 8.66
C GLY A 188 2.64 -1.69 7.46
N GLY A 189 3.19 -0.49 7.69
CA GLY A 189 3.71 0.37 6.63
C GLY A 189 4.91 -0.23 5.87
N PRO A 190 5.10 0.10 4.58
CA PRO A 190 6.32 -0.28 3.87
C PRO A 190 7.55 0.38 4.49
N SER A 191 8.73 -0.25 4.35
CA SER A 191 9.98 0.37 4.80
C SER A 191 10.21 1.72 4.09
N PRO A 192 10.72 2.73 4.81
CA PRO A 192 10.98 4.05 4.22
C PRO A 192 11.86 3.98 2.98
N LEU A 193 11.68 4.93 2.07
CA LEU A 193 12.51 5.07 0.88
C LEU A 193 12.74 6.53 0.54
N THR A 194 13.69 6.77 -0.36
CA THR A 194 14.05 8.12 -0.79
C THR A 194 14.20 8.17 -2.30
N LEU A 195 13.54 9.15 -2.91
CA LEU A 195 13.74 9.52 -4.30
C LEU A 195 14.79 10.62 -4.37
N ARG A 196 15.95 10.29 -4.91
CA ARG A 196 17.07 11.23 -5.07
C ARG A 196 16.90 12.07 -6.32
N TRP A 197 17.04 13.38 -6.19
CA TRP A 197 17.00 14.28 -7.33
C TRP A 197 18.19 14.02 -8.28
N ASP A 198 17.91 13.84 -9.57
CA ASP A 198 18.93 13.49 -10.57
C ASP A 198 19.67 14.70 -11.18
N GLY A 199 19.20 15.93 -10.89
CA GLY A 199 19.77 17.15 -11.48
C GLY A 199 19.27 17.50 -12.88
N LEU A 200 18.51 16.60 -13.53
CA LEU A 200 18.13 16.65 -14.94
C LEU A 200 16.64 16.84 -15.18
N GLY A 201 15.79 16.63 -14.18
CA GLY A 201 14.34 16.73 -14.36
C GLY A 201 13.54 15.64 -13.68
N GLY A 202 14.17 14.72 -12.95
CA GLY A 202 13.49 13.62 -12.30
C GLY A 202 14.22 13.07 -11.08
N PHE A 203 13.82 11.86 -10.67
CA PHE A 203 14.36 11.22 -9.49
C PHE A 203 14.74 9.76 -9.74
N THR A 204 15.75 9.32 -9.02
CA THR A 204 16.18 7.93 -8.93
C THR A 204 15.85 7.37 -7.56
N LEU A 205 15.21 6.21 -7.50
CA LEU A 205 14.99 5.50 -6.24
C LEU A 205 16.33 4.99 -5.68
N ILE A 206 16.66 5.41 -4.46
CA ILE A 206 17.84 4.92 -3.75
C ILE A 206 17.63 3.43 -3.42
N ASP A 207 18.65 2.62 -3.70
CA ASP A 207 18.69 1.18 -3.39
C ASP A 207 17.53 0.35 -3.99
N ALA A 208 16.96 0.79 -5.12
CA ALA A 208 15.88 0.09 -5.82
C ALA A 208 16.17 -1.41 -6.07
N ALA A 209 17.41 -1.72 -6.46
CA ALA A 209 17.85 -3.09 -6.72
C ALA A 209 17.88 -3.97 -5.46
N GLU A 210 18.13 -3.39 -4.28
CA GLU A 210 18.04 -4.08 -2.99
C GLU A 210 16.57 -4.25 -2.60
N ARG A 211 15.79 -3.16 -2.64
CA ARG A 211 14.39 -3.11 -2.24
C ARG A 211 13.52 -4.14 -2.96
N TYR A 212 13.72 -4.29 -4.27
CA TYR A 212 12.94 -5.21 -5.10
C TYR A 212 13.68 -6.51 -5.42
N ARG A 213 14.77 -6.82 -4.69
CA ARG A 213 15.44 -8.10 -4.87
C ARG A 213 14.52 -9.23 -4.44
N GLN A 214 14.44 -10.26 -5.28
CA GLN A 214 13.80 -11.51 -4.89
C GLN A 214 14.59 -12.16 -3.74
N PRO A 215 13.96 -12.48 -2.60
CA PRO A 215 14.63 -13.17 -1.51
C PRO A 215 14.96 -14.61 -1.92
N ALA A 216 16.12 -15.08 -1.44
CA ALA A 216 16.58 -16.44 -1.69
C ALA A 216 15.64 -17.49 -1.08
N ALA A 217 15.54 -18.65 -1.72
CA ALA A 217 14.89 -19.81 -1.12
C ALA A 217 15.73 -20.34 0.06
N GLY A 218 15.07 -20.98 1.03
CA GLY A 218 15.76 -21.65 2.13
C GLY A 218 15.19 -21.30 3.49
N THR A 219 16.06 -21.15 4.49
CA THR A 219 15.64 -20.85 5.86
C THR A 219 15.27 -19.38 5.98
N CYS A 220 14.02 -19.08 6.34
CA CYS A 220 13.69 -17.75 6.83
C CYS A 220 13.91 -17.68 8.33
N LYS A 221 14.76 -16.73 8.78
CA LYS A 221 15.16 -16.59 10.19
C LYS A 221 14.35 -15.56 10.98
N ASN A 222 13.73 -14.59 10.31
CA ASN A 222 13.02 -13.46 10.91
C ASN A 222 11.72 -13.12 10.14
N CYS A 223 10.92 -14.12 9.80
CA CYS A 223 9.66 -13.93 9.06
C CYS A 223 8.48 -13.77 10.01
N GLN A 224 8.51 -12.81 10.94
CA GLN A 224 7.43 -12.65 11.92
C GLN A 224 6.10 -12.34 11.23
N PHE A 225 5.12 -13.24 11.32
CA PHE A 225 3.75 -13.00 10.87
C PHE A 225 2.73 -13.89 11.61
N PRO A 226 1.49 -13.42 11.80
CA PRO A 226 0.44 -14.21 12.42
C PRO A 226 -0.07 -15.32 11.51
N ALA A 227 -0.42 -16.46 12.09
CA ALA A 227 -1.01 -17.60 11.39
C ALA A 227 -2.13 -18.23 12.21
N THR A 228 -2.82 -19.21 11.63
CA THR A 228 -3.84 -20.00 12.33
C THR A 228 -3.76 -21.47 11.93
N PHE A 229 -4.12 -22.37 12.83
CA PHE A 229 -4.18 -23.80 12.50
C PHE A 229 -5.37 -24.09 11.57
N LYS A 230 -5.17 -24.99 10.62
CA LYS A 230 -6.23 -25.47 9.70
C LYS A 230 -7.50 -25.97 10.39
N THR A 231 -7.37 -26.48 11.62
CA THR A 231 -8.47 -27.01 12.42
C THR A 231 -9.44 -25.94 12.92
N ARG A 232 -9.03 -24.66 12.90
CA ARG A 232 -9.85 -23.50 13.30
C ARG A 232 -11.19 -23.42 12.56
N PHE A 233 -11.23 -23.98 11.36
CA PHE A 233 -12.33 -23.89 10.41
C PHE A 233 -13.27 -25.12 10.42
N GLY A 234 -12.90 -26.19 11.13
CA GLY A 234 -13.51 -27.52 10.97
C GLY A 234 -14.89 -27.75 11.58
N LYS A 235 -15.38 -26.87 12.46
CA LYS A 235 -16.69 -27.04 13.12
C LYS A 235 -17.29 -25.73 13.63
N SER A 236 -17.21 -24.67 12.82
CA SER A 236 -17.83 -23.40 13.19
C SER A 236 -19.16 -23.24 12.45
N ASP A 237 -20.21 -22.91 13.19
CA ASP A 237 -21.51 -22.48 12.63
C ASP A 237 -21.41 -21.07 12.00
N ILE A 238 -20.24 -20.42 12.13
CA ILE A 238 -19.96 -19.06 11.70
C ILE A 238 -19.23 -19.02 10.35
N TYR A 239 -18.63 -20.14 9.93
CA TYR A 239 -17.94 -20.23 8.64
C TYR A 239 -18.81 -21.00 7.63
N PRO A 240 -18.90 -20.57 6.36
CA PRO A 240 -19.58 -21.30 5.29
C PRO A 240 -19.11 -22.77 5.20
N ASP A 241 -19.97 -23.66 4.72
CA ASP A 241 -19.72 -25.12 4.70
C ASP A 241 -18.40 -25.52 4.04
N PHE A 242 -17.92 -24.75 3.08
CA PHE A 242 -16.61 -24.93 2.45
C PHE A 242 -15.45 -24.98 3.47
N PHE A 243 -15.49 -24.17 4.52
CA PHE A 243 -14.43 -24.08 5.54
C PHE A 243 -14.28 -25.38 6.34
N LYS A 244 -15.36 -26.16 6.46
CA LYS A 244 -15.33 -27.49 7.11
C LYS A 244 -14.42 -28.48 6.36
N SER A 245 -14.12 -28.22 5.08
CA SER A 245 -13.23 -29.06 4.27
C SER A 245 -11.74 -28.76 4.44
N ILE A 246 -11.38 -27.62 5.06
CA ILE A 246 -9.98 -27.17 5.22
C ILE A 246 -9.22 -28.05 6.23
N GLY A 247 -9.87 -28.43 7.33
CA GLY A 247 -9.31 -29.28 8.36
C GLY A 247 -10.37 -29.67 9.37
N LYS A 248 -10.25 -30.86 9.97
CA LYS A 248 -11.21 -31.29 11.01
C LYS A 248 -10.82 -30.64 12.34
N SER A 249 -11.81 -30.19 13.12
CA SER A 249 -11.52 -29.48 14.38
C SER A 249 -10.77 -30.33 15.40
N ASP A 250 -10.94 -31.65 15.37
CA ASP A 250 -10.30 -32.62 16.26
C ASP A 250 -9.03 -33.27 15.68
N GLU A 251 -8.61 -32.83 14.49
CA GLU A 251 -7.40 -33.32 13.83
C GLU A 251 -6.17 -33.00 14.69
N PRO A 252 -5.31 -34.00 14.99
CA PRO A 252 -4.10 -33.74 15.74
C PRO A 252 -3.09 -32.96 14.90
N ILE A 253 -2.52 -31.91 15.49
CA ILE A 253 -1.40 -31.15 14.93
C ILE A 253 -0.12 -31.61 15.64
N PRO A 254 0.78 -32.33 14.96
CA PRO A 254 2.06 -32.71 15.54
C PRO A 254 2.95 -31.49 15.81
N LEU A 255 3.58 -31.49 16.97
CA LEU A 255 4.62 -30.55 17.37
C LEU A 255 5.97 -31.26 17.34
N TYR A 256 6.97 -30.59 16.77
CA TYR A 256 8.32 -31.12 16.62
C TYR A 256 9.32 -30.28 17.42
N ASN A 257 10.41 -30.90 17.88
CA ASN A 257 11.53 -30.20 18.53
C ASN A 257 12.49 -29.52 17.54
N GLY A 258 12.33 -29.77 16.24
CA GLY A 258 13.20 -29.26 15.20
C GLY A 258 12.64 -29.47 13.78
N PRO A 259 13.25 -28.80 12.78
CA PRO A 259 12.77 -28.85 11.39
C PRO A 259 12.92 -30.25 10.75
N GLY A 260 13.86 -31.08 11.20
CA GLY A 260 14.03 -32.47 10.78
C GLY A 260 13.73 -33.50 11.88
N GLY A 261 13.18 -33.06 13.02
CA GLY A 261 12.96 -33.91 14.18
C GLY A 261 11.69 -34.76 14.11
N SER A 262 11.56 -35.70 15.06
CA SER A 262 10.33 -36.47 15.28
C SER A 262 9.31 -35.64 16.06
N ALA A 263 8.03 -36.01 15.93
CA ALA A 263 6.97 -35.39 16.73
C ALA A 263 7.19 -35.71 18.21
N ILE A 264 7.16 -34.68 19.05
CA ILE A 264 7.34 -34.79 20.51
C ILE A 264 6.01 -34.70 21.26
N ARG A 265 5.02 -34.03 20.66
CA ARG A 265 3.69 -33.80 21.22
C ARG A 265 2.70 -33.61 20.07
N GLN A 266 1.42 -33.67 20.39
CA GLN A 266 0.35 -33.25 19.49
C GLN A 266 -0.58 -32.28 20.21
N ILE A 267 -1.09 -31.29 19.49
CA ILE A 267 -2.20 -30.45 19.91
C ILE A 267 -3.46 -31.00 19.26
N ARG A 268 -4.57 -31.02 19.99
CA ARG A 268 -5.91 -31.24 19.43
C ARG A 268 -6.72 -29.97 19.64
N PRO A 269 -6.71 -29.02 18.69
CA PRO A 269 -7.24 -27.69 18.93
C PRO A 269 -8.73 -27.70 19.29
N LYS A 270 -9.53 -28.64 18.75
CA LYS A 270 -10.99 -28.70 18.95
C LYS A 270 -11.61 -27.31 18.67
N ASN A 271 -12.17 -26.67 19.69
CA ASN A 271 -12.77 -25.34 19.61
C ASN A 271 -11.87 -24.24 20.21
N THR A 272 -10.67 -24.60 20.70
CA THR A 272 -9.73 -23.66 21.30
C THR A 272 -9.11 -22.77 20.21
N ARG A 273 -9.14 -21.46 20.44
CA ARG A 273 -8.42 -20.49 19.61
C ARG A 273 -6.98 -20.43 20.07
N TYR A 274 -6.07 -20.34 19.11
CA TYR A 274 -4.66 -20.15 19.38
C TYR A 274 -4.23 -18.82 18.82
N ASP A 275 -3.49 -18.06 19.61
CA ASP A 275 -2.61 -17.03 19.07
C ASP A 275 -1.33 -17.70 18.58
N ILE A 276 -0.93 -17.40 17.34
CA ILE A 276 0.20 -18.05 16.67
C ILE A 276 0.95 -17.00 15.87
N THR A 277 2.21 -16.82 16.21
CA THR A 277 3.18 -16.07 15.39
C THR A 277 4.21 -17.04 14.84
N VAL A 278 4.38 -17.06 13.52
CA VAL A 278 5.48 -17.76 12.86
C VAL A 278 6.72 -16.88 12.98
N GLU A 279 7.84 -17.42 13.45
CA GLU A 279 9.09 -16.67 13.58
C GLU A 279 10.13 -17.11 12.54
N LYS A 280 10.16 -18.41 12.24
CA LYS A 280 11.16 -19.04 11.37
C LYS A 280 10.52 -20.11 10.50
N VAL A 281 11.04 -20.33 9.31
CA VAL A 281 10.65 -21.45 8.45
C VAL A 281 11.89 -22.15 7.92
N GLN A 282 11.92 -23.46 8.05
CA GLN A 282 13.01 -24.31 7.58
C GLN A 282 12.47 -25.68 7.15
N THR A 283 12.82 -26.11 5.94
CA THR A 283 12.48 -27.45 5.41
C THR A 283 10.98 -27.78 5.48
N GLY A 284 10.11 -26.82 5.14
CA GLY A 284 8.66 -27.01 5.14
C GLY A 284 8.01 -27.03 6.53
N ARG A 285 8.76 -26.72 7.60
CA ARG A 285 8.24 -26.52 8.95
C ARG A 285 8.42 -25.08 9.41
N ALA A 286 7.46 -24.60 10.16
CA ALA A 286 7.47 -23.30 10.81
C ALA A 286 7.75 -23.44 12.30
N TYR A 287 8.68 -22.63 12.83
CA TYR A 287 8.83 -22.41 14.25
C TYR A 287 7.83 -21.35 14.67
N ILE A 288 6.96 -21.71 15.61
CA ILE A 288 5.86 -20.88 16.08
C ILE A 288 6.05 -20.51 17.55
N ASN A 289 5.73 -19.27 17.88
CA ASN A 289 5.38 -18.84 19.23
C ASN A 289 3.85 -18.89 19.34
N TYR A 290 3.32 -19.67 20.28
CA TYR A 290 1.88 -19.95 20.33
C TYR A 290 1.32 -20.05 21.74
N ALA A 291 0.07 -19.64 21.91
CA ALA A 291 -0.67 -19.79 23.15
C ALA A 291 -2.14 -20.15 22.88
N ALA A 292 -2.72 -20.98 23.75
CA ALA A 292 -4.16 -21.18 23.78
C ALA A 292 -4.83 -19.96 24.42
N MET A 293 -5.78 -19.35 23.72
CA MET A 293 -6.49 -18.17 24.23
C MET A 293 -7.62 -18.57 25.16
N SER A 294 -7.66 -17.93 26.33
CA SER A 294 -8.73 -18.04 27.30
C SER A 294 -9.96 -17.23 26.86
N GLU A 295 -11.15 -17.68 27.26
CA GLU A 295 -12.37 -16.86 27.15
C GLU A 295 -12.42 -15.78 28.24
N ASP A 296 -11.70 -15.98 29.35
CA ASP A 296 -11.52 -14.98 30.40
C ASP A 296 -10.35 -14.05 30.03
N PRO A 297 -10.61 -12.77 29.74
CA PRO A 297 -9.57 -11.81 29.34
C PRO A 297 -8.64 -11.40 30.49
N SER A 298 -8.94 -11.78 31.74
CA SER A 298 -8.06 -11.53 32.89
C SER A 298 -6.92 -12.56 33.03
N LEU A 299 -7.00 -13.66 32.29
CA LEU A 299 -5.97 -14.70 32.29
C LEU A 299 -4.95 -14.44 31.19
N GLU A 300 -3.72 -14.13 31.59
CA GLU A 300 -2.61 -13.97 30.66
C GLU A 300 -2.31 -15.28 29.93
N PRO A 301 -2.21 -15.25 28.58
CA PRO A 301 -1.87 -16.43 27.80
C PRO A 301 -0.46 -16.93 28.11
N SER A 302 -0.32 -18.24 28.32
CA SER A 302 0.98 -18.88 28.48
C SER A 302 1.52 -19.31 27.11
N TYR A 303 2.57 -18.62 26.67
CA TYR A 303 3.23 -18.87 25.39
C TYR A 303 4.25 -20.00 25.47
N ASP A 304 4.28 -20.81 24.43
CA ASP A 304 5.23 -21.90 24.22
C ASP A 304 5.75 -21.85 22.77
N HIS A 305 6.81 -22.60 22.49
CA HIS A 305 7.41 -22.67 21.17
C HIS A 305 7.48 -24.09 20.64
N ALA A 306 7.21 -24.24 19.34
CA ALA A 306 7.30 -25.54 18.69
C ALA A 306 7.57 -25.39 17.19
N TRP A 307 8.05 -26.47 16.57
CA TRP A 307 8.00 -26.61 15.12
C TRP A 307 6.70 -27.29 14.71
N VAL A 308 6.07 -26.85 13.63
CA VAL A 308 4.89 -27.45 13.01
C VAL A 308 5.04 -27.49 11.50
N ASP A 309 4.38 -28.44 10.83
CA ASP A 309 4.40 -28.49 9.36
C ASP A 309 3.66 -27.27 8.78
N CYS A 310 4.22 -26.60 7.78
CA CYS A 310 3.58 -25.42 7.16
C CYS A 310 2.19 -25.74 6.59
N SER A 311 1.95 -26.97 6.14
CA SER A 311 0.63 -27.43 5.69
C SER A 311 -0.46 -27.43 6.76
N SER A 312 -0.07 -27.33 8.04
CA SER A 312 -1.00 -27.20 9.16
C SER A 312 -1.39 -25.74 9.43
N LEU A 313 -0.73 -24.77 8.77
CA LEU A 313 -0.90 -23.35 8.97
C LEU A 313 -1.62 -22.69 7.79
N TYR A 314 -2.50 -21.76 8.13
CA TYR A 314 -3.20 -20.87 7.23
C TYR A 314 -2.91 -19.43 7.66
N VAL A 315 -2.95 -18.51 6.70
CA VAL A 315 -2.79 -17.08 6.95
C VAL A 315 -4.07 -16.35 6.59
N LEU A 316 -4.47 -15.41 7.43
CA LEU A 316 -5.59 -14.50 7.15
C LEU A 316 -4.99 -13.25 6.52
N LEU A 317 -5.48 -12.85 5.34
CA LEU A 317 -4.92 -11.73 4.59
C LEU A 317 -5.86 -10.53 4.66
N HIS A 318 -5.36 -9.41 5.17
CA HIS A 318 -6.15 -8.20 5.34
C HIS A 318 -5.29 -6.95 5.08
N SER A 319 -5.82 -6.04 4.27
CA SER A 319 -5.28 -4.69 4.19
C SER A 319 -5.97 -3.83 5.24
N LYS A 320 -5.18 -3.28 6.17
CA LYS A 320 -5.66 -2.31 7.18
C LYS A 320 -6.19 -1.01 6.54
N HIS A 321 -5.82 -0.74 5.29
CA HIS A 321 -6.22 0.45 4.56
C HIS A 321 -7.01 0.02 3.32
N GLU A 322 -8.29 0.38 3.27
CA GLU A 322 -9.22 -0.04 2.20
C GLU A 322 -8.75 0.37 0.79
N THR A 323 -7.94 1.41 0.68
CA THR A 323 -7.40 1.91 -0.59
C THR A 323 -6.18 1.13 -1.08
N VAL A 324 -5.54 0.35 -0.20
CA VAL A 324 -4.30 -0.36 -0.52
C VAL A 324 -4.59 -1.77 -1.00
N ALA A 325 -4.11 -2.03 -2.21
CA ALA A 325 -4.26 -3.31 -2.87
C ALA A 325 -3.39 -4.38 -2.20
N MET A 326 -3.89 -5.61 -2.18
CA MET A 326 -3.11 -6.80 -1.82
C MET A 326 -2.80 -7.62 -3.08
N PRO A 327 -1.84 -7.20 -3.91
CA PRO A 327 -1.46 -7.95 -5.10
C PRO A 327 -0.80 -9.28 -4.73
N LEU A 328 -1.27 -10.33 -5.37
CA LEU A 328 -0.63 -11.64 -5.42
C LEU A 328 0.30 -11.68 -6.63
N PHE A 329 1.57 -12.00 -6.44
CA PHE A 329 2.62 -11.97 -7.45
C PHE A 329 3.06 -13.37 -7.89
N ALA A 330 3.62 -13.47 -9.10
CA ALA A 330 4.19 -14.73 -9.60
C ALA A 330 5.49 -15.14 -8.90
N GLU A 331 6.32 -14.16 -8.53
CA GLU A 331 7.56 -14.32 -7.76
C GLU A 331 7.53 -13.41 -6.53
N PRO A 332 8.33 -13.68 -5.46
CA PRO A 332 8.36 -12.87 -4.24
C PRO A 332 9.14 -11.56 -4.45
N THR A 333 8.64 -10.70 -5.34
CA THR A 333 9.14 -9.34 -5.57
C THR A 333 8.07 -8.51 -6.24
N ARG A 334 8.01 -7.21 -5.94
CA ARG A 334 7.07 -6.28 -6.57
C ARG A 334 7.38 -5.99 -8.05
N THR A 335 8.58 -6.32 -8.54
CA THR A 335 8.90 -6.25 -9.98
C THR A 335 8.26 -7.40 -10.78
N SER A 336 7.80 -8.44 -10.08
CA SER A 336 7.11 -9.55 -10.70
C SER A 336 5.76 -9.13 -11.26
N ARG A 337 5.31 -9.85 -12.29
CA ARG A 337 3.93 -9.76 -12.76
C ARG A 337 2.93 -10.06 -11.63
N PRO A 338 1.90 -9.23 -11.43
CA PRO A 338 0.77 -9.56 -10.57
C PRO A 338 -0.12 -10.62 -11.24
N ILE A 339 -0.54 -11.61 -10.45
CA ILE A 339 -1.49 -12.67 -10.82
C ILE A 339 -2.92 -12.17 -10.63
N GLN A 340 -3.20 -11.61 -9.45
CA GLN A 340 -4.51 -11.08 -9.08
C GLN A 340 -4.38 -10.11 -7.91
N THR A 341 -5.33 -9.20 -7.76
CA THR A 341 -5.48 -8.39 -6.54
C THR A 341 -6.45 -9.09 -5.61
N ILE A 342 -5.99 -9.45 -4.42
CA ILE A 342 -6.85 -9.99 -3.36
C ILE A 342 -7.67 -8.82 -2.81
N LYS A 343 -9.00 -8.97 -2.84
CA LYS A 343 -9.89 -8.06 -2.13
C LYS A 343 -9.97 -8.51 -0.68
N ASN A 344 -10.27 -7.59 0.24
CA ASN A 344 -10.73 -8.01 1.56
C ASN A 344 -11.99 -8.87 1.35
N GLU A 345 -11.85 -10.17 1.57
CA GLU A 345 -12.93 -11.14 1.42
C GLU A 345 -13.57 -11.33 2.80
N TYR A 346 -14.85 -10.99 2.89
CA TYR A 346 -15.64 -11.07 4.11
C TYR A 346 -16.39 -12.39 4.16
N VAL A 347 -16.26 -13.10 5.27
CA VAL A 347 -17.01 -14.34 5.52
C VAL A 347 -18.48 -14.07 5.85
N ASP A 348 -18.80 -12.93 6.47
CA ASP A 348 -20.18 -12.50 6.77
C ASP A 348 -20.34 -10.96 6.69
N THR A 349 -21.60 -10.49 6.71
CA THR A 349 -21.96 -9.07 6.54
C THR A 349 -21.83 -8.23 7.82
N SER A 350 -21.39 -8.83 8.93
CA SER A 350 -21.48 -8.22 10.26
C SER A 350 -20.13 -8.03 10.96
N ARG A 351 -19.07 -8.75 10.56
CA ARG A 351 -17.71 -8.60 11.11
C ARG A 351 -16.63 -8.85 10.06
N ILE A 352 -15.54 -8.08 10.14
CA ILE A 352 -14.35 -8.29 9.32
C ILE A 352 -13.74 -9.65 9.70
N ARG A 353 -13.91 -10.66 8.85
CA ARG A 353 -13.23 -11.95 8.97
C ARG A 353 -12.52 -12.23 7.67
N PRO A 354 -11.19 -12.04 7.61
CA PRO A 354 -10.45 -12.26 6.38
C PRO A 354 -10.49 -13.74 5.98
N PHE A 355 -10.57 -14.00 4.67
CA PHE A 355 -10.57 -15.36 4.14
C PHE A 355 -9.19 -16.04 4.36
N PRO A 356 -9.15 -17.34 4.73
CA PRO A 356 -7.90 -18.04 5.03
C PRO A 356 -7.25 -18.62 3.78
N TRP A 357 -5.93 -18.45 3.73
CA TRP A 357 -5.09 -18.94 2.65
C TRP A 357 -4.12 -20.00 3.17
N GLN A 358 -3.96 -21.09 2.42
CA GLN A 358 -3.02 -22.15 2.80
C GLN A 358 -1.58 -21.64 2.63
N LEU A 359 -0.75 -21.80 3.67
CA LEU A 359 0.66 -21.46 3.61
C LEU A 359 1.45 -22.60 2.94
N LEU A 360 2.23 -22.27 1.89
CA LEU A 360 3.01 -23.25 1.14
C LEU A 360 4.53 -23.09 1.33
N GLU A 361 4.99 -21.84 1.30
CA GLU A 361 6.42 -21.49 1.36
C GLU A 361 6.53 -20.10 1.98
N VAL A 362 7.64 -19.83 2.65
CA VAL A 362 7.94 -18.54 3.27
C VAL A 362 9.35 -18.13 2.88
N ARG A 363 9.51 -16.86 2.52
CA ARG A 363 10.79 -16.19 2.34
C ARG A 363 10.74 -14.85 3.08
N GLU A 364 11.89 -14.24 3.27
CA GLU A 364 11.99 -12.96 4.00
C GLU A 364 11.04 -11.91 3.42
N GLY A 365 10.04 -11.50 4.21
CA GLY A 365 9.00 -10.54 3.80
C GLY A 365 7.88 -11.10 2.90
N TRP A 366 7.90 -12.38 2.52
CA TRP A 366 7.01 -12.94 1.50
C TRP A 366 6.43 -14.31 1.86
N LEU A 367 5.13 -14.48 1.59
CA LEU A 367 4.36 -15.70 1.82
C LEU A 367 3.87 -16.26 0.50
N LYS A 368 4.21 -17.52 0.21
CA LYS A 368 3.58 -18.26 -0.88
C LYS A 368 2.32 -18.90 -0.37
N VAL A 369 1.20 -18.50 -0.95
CA VAL A 369 -0.12 -18.87 -0.48
C VAL A 369 -0.95 -19.52 -1.58
N ARG A 370 -1.91 -20.35 -1.18
CA ARG A 370 -2.89 -20.95 -2.08
C ARG A 370 -4.32 -20.73 -1.60
N HIS A 371 -5.16 -20.26 -2.51
CA HIS A 371 -6.59 -20.17 -2.29
C HIS A 371 -7.18 -21.58 -2.24
N PRO A 372 -7.85 -22.03 -1.16
CA PRO A 372 -8.22 -23.43 -1.03
C PRO A 372 -9.38 -23.86 -1.96
N HIS A 373 -10.20 -22.90 -2.44
CA HIS A 373 -11.25 -23.17 -3.44
C HIS A 373 -10.76 -23.11 -4.89
N THR A 374 -10.20 -21.97 -5.32
CA THR A 374 -9.80 -21.74 -6.72
C THR A 374 -8.44 -22.34 -7.07
N ASN A 375 -7.67 -22.81 -6.07
CA ASN A 375 -6.29 -23.28 -6.20
C ASN A 375 -5.29 -22.25 -6.74
N VAL A 376 -5.71 -20.99 -6.90
CA VAL A 376 -4.79 -19.90 -7.27
C VAL A 376 -3.66 -19.83 -6.26
N THR A 377 -2.43 -19.83 -6.76
CA THR A 377 -1.21 -19.82 -5.96
C THR A 377 -0.35 -18.64 -6.37
N GLY A 378 0.28 -17.98 -5.41
CA GLY A 378 1.24 -16.90 -5.68
C GLY A 378 1.88 -16.37 -4.40
N TRP A 379 2.62 -15.28 -4.53
CA TRP A 379 3.38 -14.64 -3.45
C TRP A 379 2.71 -13.34 -3.01
N ILE A 380 2.63 -13.14 -1.70
CA ILE A 380 2.12 -11.91 -1.10
C ILE A 380 3.06 -11.46 0.02
N GLU A 381 3.14 -10.16 0.28
CA GLU A 381 3.94 -9.62 1.37
C GLU A 381 3.41 -10.07 2.73
N SER A 382 4.30 -10.46 3.65
CA SER A 382 3.91 -11.00 4.95
C SER A 382 3.22 -9.99 5.86
N ARG A 383 3.42 -8.69 5.63
CA ARG A 383 2.75 -7.60 6.37
C ARG A 383 1.22 -7.57 6.22
N PHE A 384 0.68 -8.24 5.19
CA PHE A 384 -0.77 -8.39 5.02
C PHE A 384 -1.34 -9.55 5.84
N ALA A 385 -0.51 -10.39 6.43
CA ALA A 385 -0.97 -11.42 7.34
C ALA A 385 -1.47 -10.79 8.64
N THR A 386 -2.67 -11.18 9.06
CA THR A 386 -3.30 -10.68 10.28
C THR A 386 -3.77 -11.81 11.18
N SER A 387 -3.99 -11.49 12.45
CA SER A 387 -4.50 -12.46 13.44
C SER A 387 -6.02 -12.62 13.35
N ASP A 388 -6.54 -13.72 13.87
CA ASP A 388 -8.00 -13.97 14.00
C ASP A 388 -8.63 -13.11 15.13
N PHE A 389 -7.84 -12.22 15.74
CA PHE A 389 -8.23 -11.37 16.89
C PHE A 389 -8.37 -9.90 16.52
N VAL A 390 -8.28 -9.53 15.23
CA VAL A 390 -8.58 -8.16 14.80
C VAL A 390 -10.03 -7.85 15.18
N GLN A 391 -10.19 -7.00 16.19
CA GLN A 391 -11.46 -6.44 16.64
C GLN A 391 -11.81 -5.21 15.81
#